data_AF-A0A535TUP6-F1
#
_entry.id   AF-A0A535TUP6-F1
#
_cell.length_a   1.000
_cell.length_b   1.000
_cell.length_c   1.000
_cell.angle_alpha   90.00
_cell.angle_beta   90.00
_cell.angle_gamma   90.00
#
_symmetry.space_group_name_H-M   'P 1'
#
loop_
_entity.id
_entity.type
_entity.pdbx_description
1 polymer ?
#
loop_
_entity_poly.entity_id
_entity_poly.type
_entity_poly.pdbx_seq_one_letter_code
_entity_poly.pdbx_strand_id
1 'polypeptide(L)'
;ARLALVWHYQWVILHDFLPTLVGNELTARVLKDGPRFYRPNGEPFIPVEFADGAYRYGHSQIKADYQLQLGGARFPVFPDLAGFRPLAAEHSVDWRLLFDLPGHRPAQRAKPIDGQLPASLIRLPESITGAVEVNAYRSLAARDLQRGQGTGLPSGEAIARAIGATPLTRKELALAEWDGETPLWLYILREAAVRGNGERLGEVGGRIVAEVLVEIVRNDPESYLANNPSWQPTLPSHQAGTFKIRDLLVLAT
;
A
#
# COMPACT_ATOMS: atom_id res chain seq x y z
N ALA A 1 12.23 -22.36 -10.90
CA ALA A 1 12.47 -21.42 -9.77
C ALA A 1 11.75 -20.08 -9.98
N ARG A 2 12.11 -19.26 -10.98
CA ARG A 2 11.47 -17.95 -11.25
C ARG A 2 9.93 -18.02 -11.30
N LEU A 3 9.36 -18.84 -12.19
CA LEU A 3 7.90 -18.94 -12.38
C LEU A 3 7.18 -19.33 -11.08
N ALA A 4 7.71 -20.33 -10.36
CA ALA A 4 7.17 -20.73 -9.07
C ALA A 4 7.16 -19.57 -8.07
N LEU A 5 8.24 -18.80 -7.96
CA LEU A 5 8.28 -17.64 -7.07
C LEU A 5 7.26 -16.56 -7.47
N VAL A 6 7.12 -16.28 -8.79
CA VAL A 6 6.10 -15.35 -9.30
C VAL A 6 4.70 -15.78 -8.88
N TRP A 7 4.35 -17.06 -9.02
CA TRP A 7 3.04 -17.57 -8.63
C TRP A 7 2.78 -17.48 -7.12
N HIS A 8 3.79 -17.78 -6.28
CA HIS A 8 3.66 -17.57 -4.83
C HIS A 8 3.49 -16.10 -4.48
N TYR A 9 4.20 -15.19 -5.16
CA TYR A 9 4.09 -13.76 -4.91
C TYR A 9 2.71 -13.21 -5.35
N GLN A 10 2.23 -13.60 -6.53
CA GLN A 10 0.87 -13.29 -6.99
C GLN A 10 -0.19 -13.82 -6.03
N TRP A 11 -0.03 -15.05 -5.52
CA TRP A 11 -0.91 -15.61 -4.51
C TRP A 11 -0.92 -14.75 -3.23
N VAL A 12 0.25 -14.37 -2.73
CA VAL A 12 0.37 -13.49 -1.55
C VAL A 12 -0.32 -12.14 -1.79
N ILE A 13 -0.18 -11.56 -2.99
CA ILE A 13 -0.89 -10.31 -3.33
C ILE A 13 -2.41 -10.50 -3.20
N LEU A 14 -2.96 -11.56 -3.79
CA LEU A 14 -4.40 -11.76 -3.91
C LEU A 14 -5.07 -12.33 -2.65
N HIS A 15 -4.34 -13.11 -1.84
CA HIS A 15 -4.90 -13.88 -0.71
C HIS A 15 -4.36 -13.48 0.66
N ASP A 16 -3.36 -12.60 0.75
CA ASP A 16 -2.84 -12.09 2.02
C ASP A 16 -2.82 -10.55 2.05
N PHE A 17 -2.16 -9.92 1.09
CA PHE A 17 -2.01 -8.46 1.03
C PHE A 17 -3.34 -7.74 0.77
N LEU A 18 -4.04 -8.06 -0.34
CA LEU A 18 -5.30 -7.41 -0.69
C LEU A 18 -6.39 -7.59 0.40
N PRO A 19 -6.67 -8.81 0.90
CA PRO A 19 -7.68 -8.98 1.93
C PRO A 19 -7.39 -8.20 3.22
N THR A 20 -6.10 -8.06 3.57
CA THR A 20 -5.67 -7.23 4.71
C THR A 20 -5.88 -5.74 4.42
N LEU A 21 -5.51 -5.29 3.21
CA LEU A 21 -5.54 -3.87 2.86
C LEU A 21 -6.94 -3.32 2.59
N VAL A 22 -7.80 -4.08 1.92
CA VAL A 22 -9.12 -3.59 1.44
C VAL A 22 -10.31 -4.37 2.01
N GLY A 23 -10.04 -5.44 2.77
CA GLY A 23 -11.05 -6.31 3.36
C GLY A 23 -11.46 -7.50 2.49
N ASN A 24 -11.76 -8.62 3.14
CA ASN A 24 -12.13 -9.89 2.51
C ASN A 24 -13.30 -9.77 1.51
N GLU A 25 -14.33 -8.99 1.84
CA GLU A 25 -15.53 -8.89 1.02
C GLU A 25 -15.24 -8.25 -0.34
N LEU A 26 -14.50 -7.14 -0.35
CA LEU A 26 -14.14 -6.45 -1.57
C LEU A 26 -13.18 -7.30 -2.41
N THR A 27 -12.15 -7.89 -1.79
CA THR A 27 -11.22 -8.78 -2.50
C THR A 27 -11.94 -9.96 -3.14
N ALA A 28 -12.79 -10.66 -2.39
CA ALA A 28 -13.54 -11.80 -2.90
C ALA A 28 -14.47 -11.41 -4.05
N ARG A 29 -15.14 -10.24 -3.96
CA ARG A 29 -16.01 -9.73 -5.03
C ARG A 29 -15.24 -9.46 -6.31
N VAL A 30 -14.10 -8.76 -6.25
CA VAL A 30 -13.30 -8.45 -7.44
C VAL A 30 -12.69 -9.73 -8.04
N LEU A 31 -12.22 -10.66 -7.21
CA LEU A 31 -11.72 -11.95 -7.69
C LEU A 31 -12.81 -12.78 -8.39
N LYS A 32 -14.03 -12.79 -7.87
CA LYS A 32 -15.14 -13.57 -8.42
C LYS A 32 -15.77 -12.90 -9.65
N ASP A 33 -16.15 -11.64 -9.52
CA ASP A 33 -16.99 -10.94 -10.50
C ASP A 33 -16.15 -10.14 -11.51
N GLY A 34 -14.85 -9.92 -11.23
CA GLY A 34 -13.97 -9.05 -12.00
C GLY A 34 -14.08 -7.56 -11.62
N PRO A 35 -13.29 -6.70 -12.27
CA PRO A 35 -13.34 -5.25 -12.04
C PRO A 35 -14.61 -4.65 -12.65
N ARG A 36 -15.17 -3.64 -11.97
CA ARG A 36 -16.32 -2.89 -12.48
C ARG A 36 -15.89 -1.67 -13.30
N PHE A 37 -14.80 -1.02 -12.91
CA PHE A 37 -14.38 0.28 -13.46
C PHE A 37 -13.05 0.19 -14.20
N TYR A 38 -12.06 -0.52 -13.66
CA TYR A 38 -10.78 -0.70 -14.34
C TYR A 38 -10.90 -1.79 -15.42
N ARG A 39 -11.22 -1.38 -16.65
CA ARG A 39 -11.43 -2.26 -17.81
C ARG A 39 -10.57 -1.78 -18.99
N PRO A 40 -9.25 -2.01 -18.94
CA PRO A 40 -8.35 -1.59 -20.03
C PRO A 40 -8.78 -2.26 -21.35
N ASN A 41 -8.66 -1.53 -22.46
CA ASN A 41 -8.81 -2.11 -23.78
C ASN A 41 -7.41 -2.48 -24.31
N GLY A 42 -7.10 -3.78 -24.31
CA GLY A 42 -5.76 -4.29 -24.62
C GLY A 42 -4.95 -4.57 -23.36
N GLU A 43 -3.63 -4.35 -23.43
CA GLU A 43 -2.71 -4.66 -22.35
C GLU A 43 -3.04 -3.87 -21.07
N PRO A 44 -3.03 -4.52 -19.88
CA PRO A 44 -3.26 -3.82 -18.63
C PRO A 44 -2.14 -2.80 -18.36
N PHE A 45 -2.49 -1.67 -17.78
CA PHE A 45 -1.57 -0.59 -17.42
C PHE A 45 -1.77 -0.15 -15.97
N ILE A 46 -0.88 0.69 -15.45
CA ILE A 46 -1.08 1.30 -14.13
C ILE A 46 -1.75 2.67 -14.32
N PRO A 47 -3.02 2.87 -13.90
CA PRO A 47 -3.68 4.16 -14.02
C PRO A 47 -3.12 5.17 -13.01
N VAL A 48 -3.23 6.47 -13.32
CA VAL A 48 -2.71 7.54 -12.45
C VAL A 48 -3.45 7.59 -11.11
N GLU A 49 -4.73 7.25 -11.06
CA GLU A 49 -5.52 7.14 -9.84
C GLU A 49 -4.94 6.09 -8.88
N PHE A 50 -4.31 5.04 -9.42
CA PHE A 50 -3.56 4.06 -8.65
C PHE A 50 -2.18 4.59 -8.26
N ALA A 51 -1.36 5.01 -9.22
CA ALA A 51 0.05 5.36 -9.00
C ALA A 51 0.24 6.67 -8.20
N ASP A 52 -0.56 7.67 -8.49
CA ASP A 52 -0.44 9.02 -7.94
C ASP A 52 -1.49 9.34 -6.87
N GLY A 53 -2.48 8.46 -6.69
CA GLY A 53 -3.52 8.57 -5.67
C GLY A 53 -3.47 7.42 -4.67
N ALA A 54 -4.19 6.34 -4.98
CA ALA A 54 -4.56 5.31 -4.03
C ALA A 54 -3.37 4.53 -3.48
N TYR A 55 -2.42 4.10 -4.32
CA TYR A 55 -1.31 3.24 -3.90
C TYR A 55 -0.19 3.98 -3.14
N ARG A 56 -0.37 5.29 -2.91
CA ARG A 56 0.47 6.10 -2.02
C ARG A 56 -0.02 6.13 -0.57
N TYR A 57 -1.06 5.35 -0.24
CA TYR A 57 -1.54 5.21 1.14
C TYR A 57 -0.43 4.80 2.11
N GLY A 58 0.54 4.01 1.63
CA GLY A 58 1.66 3.49 2.42
C GLY A 58 2.54 4.57 3.04
N HIS A 59 2.55 5.80 2.50
CA HIS A 59 3.27 6.93 3.11
C HIS A 59 2.78 7.23 4.53
N SER A 60 1.48 7.09 4.80
CA SER A 60 0.88 7.26 6.14
C SER A 60 1.29 6.16 7.12
N GLN A 61 1.72 5.00 6.61
CA GLN A 61 2.07 3.84 7.41
C GLN A 61 3.53 3.83 7.88
N ILE A 62 4.36 4.74 7.36
CA ILE A 62 5.78 4.83 7.67
C ILE A 62 5.99 5.31 9.12
N LYS A 63 6.88 4.63 9.84
CA LYS A 63 7.28 5.00 11.21
C LYS A 63 8.41 6.03 11.16
N ALA A 64 8.64 6.73 12.28
CA ALA A 64 9.80 7.62 12.40
C ALA A 64 11.13 6.86 12.36
N ASP A 65 11.14 5.64 12.92
CA ASP A 65 12.31 4.79 13.08
C ASP A 65 11.91 3.30 13.19
N TYR A 66 12.86 2.41 12.91
CA TYR A 66 12.68 0.96 12.91
C TYR A 66 13.79 0.26 13.70
N GLN A 67 13.44 -0.78 14.45
CA GLN A 67 14.42 -1.78 14.86
C GLN A 67 14.56 -2.81 13.74
N LEU A 68 15.79 -3.09 13.30
CA LEU A 68 16.02 -4.00 12.16
C LEU A 68 16.50 -5.39 12.60
N GLN A 69 17.14 -5.50 13.76
CA GLN A 69 17.63 -6.76 14.33
C GLN A 69 17.12 -6.94 15.76
N LEU A 70 16.86 -8.18 16.16
CA LEU A 70 16.38 -8.51 17.51
C LEU A 70 17.38 -8.01 18.58
N GLY A 71 16.91 -7.15 19.48
CA GLY A 71 17.75 -6.55 20.53
C GLY A 71 18.73 -5.48 20.03
N GLY A 72 18.73 -5.17 18.72
CA GLY A 72 19.58 -4.16 18.11
C GLY A 72 19.05 -2.72 18.30
N ALA A 73 19.83 -1.76 17.81
CA ALA A 73 19.47 -0.34 17.81
C ALA A 73 18.23 -0.04 16.95
N ARG A 74 17.64 1.13 17.20
CA ARG A 74 16.58 1.69 16.36
C ARG A 74 17.18 2.76 15.45
N PHE A 75 16.81 2.74 14.18
CA PHE A 75 17.32 3.64 13.17
C PHE A 75 16.20 4.54 12.65
N PRO A 76 16.33 5.88 12.78
CA PRO A 76 15.50 6.84 12.06
C PRO A 76 15.41 6.52 10.57
N VAL A 77 14.22 6.66 9.98
CA VAL A 77 14.05 6.46 8.52
C VAL A 77 14.98 7.37 7.73
N PHE A 78 15.11 8.62 8.18
CA PHE A 78 16.08 9.56 7.65
C PHE A 78 16.93 10.16 8.77
N PRO A 79 18.25 10.28 8.57
CA PRO A 79 19.00 9.87 7.37
C PRO A 79 19.39 8.38 7.35
N ASP A 80 19.22 7.65 8.45
CA ASP A 80 19.91 6.37 8.68
C ASP A 80 19.44 5.23 7.75
N LEU A 81 18.17 5.23 7.34
CA LEU A 81 17.63 4.21 6.43
C LEU A 81 17.43 4.75 4.99
N ALA A 82 18.11 5.83 4.63
CA ALA A 82 18.13 6.30 3.25
C ALA A 82 18.74 5.24 2.30
N GLY A 83 18.12 5.09 1.13
CA GLY A 83 18.54 4.14 0.09
C GLY A 83 19.75 4.61 -0.72
N PHE A 84 19.94 4.00 -1.90
CA PHE A 84 21.02 4.31 -2.87
C PHE A 84 22.45 4.17 -2.32
N ARG A 85 22.62 3.29 -1.32
CA ARG A 85 23.90 2.96 -0.71
C ARG A 85 23.98 1.47 -0.41
N PRO A 86 25.20 0.88 -0.32
CA PRO A 86 25.35 -0.51 0.10
C PRO A 86 24.67 -0.78 1.44
N LEU A 87 24.08 -1.96 1.59
CA LEU A 87 23.43 -2.37 2.84
C LEU A 87 24.50 -2.65 3.90
N ALA A 88 24.51 -1.85 4.98
CA ALA A 88 25.35 -2.10 6.14
C ALA A 88 24.85 -3.34 6.90
N ALA A 89 25.75 -4.06 7.58
CA ALA A 89 25.41 -5.32 8.23
C ALA A 89 24.35 -5.16 9.33
N GLU A 90 24.40 -4.04 10.06
CA GLU A 90 23.44 -3.63 11.09
C GLU A 90 22.07 -3.26 10.53
N HIS A 91 21.97 -3.02 9.21
CA HIS A 91 20.71 -2.75 8.52
C HIS A 91 20.08 -4.00 7.90
N SER A 92 20.65 -5.19 8.10
CA SER A 92 19.98 -6.42 7.69
C SER A 92 18.67 -6.60 8.47
N VAL A 93 17.60 -6.92 7.74
CA VAL A 93 16.25 -6.99 8.31
C VAL A 93 15.99 -8.39 8.84
N ASP A 94 15.68 -8.47 10.12
CA ASP A 94 15.03 -9.63 10.71
C ASP A 94 13.51 -9.52 10.47
N TRP A 95 13.01 -10.29 9.50
CA TRP A 95 11.60 -10.25 9.09
C TRP A 95 10.61 -10.59 10.21
N ARG A 96 11.05 -11.28 11.27
CA ARG A 96 10.25 -11.57 12.47
C ARG A 96 9.85 -10.30 13.23
N LEU A 97 10.57 -9.19 12.99
CA LEU A 97 10.23 -7.88 13.54
C LEU A 97 9.17 -7.14 12.73
N LEU A 98 8.80 -7.60 11.53
CA LEU A 98 7.84 -6.94 10.64
C LEU A 98 6.60 -7.79 10.35
N PHE A 99 6.67 -9.12 10.52
CA PHE A 99 5.55 -10.03 10.34
C PHE A 99 5.33 -10.90 11.56
N ASP A 100 4.06 -11.06 11.98
CA ASP A 100 3.73 -11.94 13.10
C ASP A 100 3.97 -13.40 12.73
N LEU A 101 4.64 -14.11 13.63
CA LEU A 101 4.91 -15.54 13.51
C LEU A 101 4.39 -16.29 14.74
N PRO A 102 3.84 -17.51 14.57
CA PRO A 102 3.48 -18.36 15.70
C PRO A 102 4.65 -18.52 16.68
N GLY A 103 4.37 -18.43 17.98
CA GLY A 103 5.38 -18.59 19.04
C GLY A 103 6.38 -17.42 19.19
N HIS A 104 6.26 -16.35 18.40
CA HIS A 104 7.11 -15.17 18.48
C HIS A 104 6.38 -13.99 19.12
N ARG A 105 7.16 -12.99 19.58
CA ARG A 105 6.59 -11.72 20.04
C ARG A 105 5.90 -11.01 18.86
N PRO A 106 4.85 -10.20 19.11
CA PRO A 106 4.20 -9.43 18.06
C PRO A 106 5.20 -8.54 17.30
N ALA A 107 5.03 -8.46 15.98
CA ALA A 107 5.87 -7.65 15.13
C ALA A 107 5.64 -6.14 15.34
N GLN A 108 6.57 -5.33 14.85
CA GLN A 108 6.44 -3.87 14.84
C GLN A 108 5.31 -3.46 13.89
N ARG A 109 4.21 -2.99 14.46
CA ARG A 109 3.09 -2.44 13.67
C ARG A 109 3.49 -1.18 12.92
N ALA A 110 2.98 -1.08 11.70
CA ALA A 110 3.01 0.14 10.91
C ALA A 110 2.15 1.23 11.57
N LYS A 111 2.28 2.48 11.11
CA LYS A 111 1.35 3.55 11.48
C LYS A 111 -0.01 3.34 10.80
N PRO A 112 -1.11 3.86 11.38
CA PRO A 112 -2.42 3.81 10.73
C PRO A 112 -2.44 4.63 9.44
N ILE A 113 -3.39 4.31 8.55
CA ILE A 113 -3.72 5.08 7.36
C ILE A 113 -4.67 6.21 7.77
N ASP A 114 -4.12 7.35 8.24
CA ASP A 114 -4.91 8.39 8.91
C ASP A 114 -4.72 9.82 8.38
N GLY A 115 -3.79 10.02 7.44
CA GLY A 115 -3.46 11.34 6.90
C GLY A 115 -2.32 12.03 7.64
N GLN A 116 -1.73 11.39 8.65
CA GLN A 116 -0.58 11.92 9.37
C GLN A 116 0.71 11.29 8.85
N LEU A 117 1.74 12.12 8.71
CA LEU A 117 3.09 11.67 8.36
C LEU A 117 4.06 11.97 9.50
N PRO A 118 5.05 11.10 9.76
CA PRO A 118 6.14 11.43 10.66
C PRO A 118 6.88 12.67 10.15
N ALA A 119 7.44 13.43 11.09
CA ALA A 119 8.10 14.70 10.80
C ALA A 119 9.26 14.56 9.78
N SER A 120 9.92 13.41 9.74
CA SER A 120 10.97 13.08 8.76
C SER A 120 10.46 13.01 7.32
N LEU A 121 9.16 12.76 7.09
CA LEU A 121 8.55 12.79 5.76
C LEU A 121 7.95 14.16 5.40
N ILE A 122 7.67 15.01 6.39
CA ILE A 122 7.29 16.41 6.16
C ILE A 122 8.52 17.29 5.90
N ARG A 123 9.67 16.92 6.49
CA ARG A 123 10.95 17.61 6.34
C ARG A 123 12.00 16.65 5.82
N LEU A 124 11.84 16.21 4.58
CA LEU A 124 12.80 15.34 3.93
C LEU A 124 14.18 16.02 3.85
N PRO A 125 15.27 15.26 4.02
CA PRO A 125 16.61 15.78 3.84
C PRO A 125 16.90 16.07 2.36
N GLU A 126 17.87 16.95 2.11
CA GLU A 126 18.29 17.33 0.75
C GLU A 126 18.78 16.15 -0.08
N SER A 127 19.39 15.14 0.57
CA SER A 127 19.79 13.90 -0.09
C SER A 127 18.62 13.14 -0.76
N ILE A 128 17.38 13.43 -0.37
CA ILE A 128 16.17 12.83 -0.94
C ILE A 128 15.49 13.79 -1.92
N THR A 129 15.45 15.08 -1.60
CA THR A 129 14.70 16.06 -2.39
C THR A 129 15.51 16.71 -3.50
N GLY A 130 16.85 16.65 -3.41
CA GLY A 130 17.74 17.62 -4.04
C GLY A 130 17.60 19.01 -3.41
N ALA A 131 18.42 19.95 -3.86
CA ALA A 131 18.25 21.37 -3.54
C ALA A 131 16.92 21.86 -4.14
N VAL A 132 16.02 22.34 -3.29
CA VAL A 132 14.72 22.90 -3.69
C VAL A 132 14.62 24.34 -3.22
N GLU A 133 14.21 25.23 -4.12
CA GLU A 133 14.02 26.67 -3.81
C GLU A 133 12.80 26.90 -2.91
N VAL A 134 11.75 26.08 -3.07
CA VAL A 134 10.52 26.17 -2.28
C VAL A 134 10.56 25.13 -1.16
N ASN A 135 10.60 25.60 0.09
CA ASN A 135 10.68 24.73 1.27
C ASN A 135 9.53 23.71 1.37
N ALA A 136 8.34 24.05 0.85
CA ALA A 136 7.22 23.12 0.81
C ALA A 136 7.54 21.83 0.03
N TYR A 137 8.44 21.86 -0.95
CA TYR A 137 8.83 20.69 -1.75
C TYR A 137 9.73 19.71 -1.01
N ARG A 138 10.13 20.04 0.22
CA ARG A 138 10.74 19.09 1.16
C ARG A 138 9.70 18.17 1.84
N SER A 139 8.41 18.48 1.72
CA SER A 139 7.34 17.65 2.27
C SER A 139 6.89 16.60 1.26
N LEU A 140 6.92 15.32 1.67
CA LEU A 140 6.37 14.24 0.87
C LEU A 140 4.88 14.47 0.57
N ALA A 141 4.11 14.97 1.56
CA ALA A 141 2.71 15.30 1.37
C ALA A 141 2.51 16.38 0.30
N ALA A 142 3.32 17.44 0.31
CA ALA A 142 3.23 18.48 -0.72
C ALA A 142 3.53 17.91 -2.11
N ARG A 143 4.53 17.03 -2.21
CA ARG A 143 4.91 16.37 -3.47
C ARG A 143 3.81 15.44 -3.99
N ASP A 144 3.14 14.69 -3.11
CA ASP A 144 2.01 13.84 -3.48
C ASP A 144 0.82 14.68 -3.98
N LEU A 145 0.49 15.77 -3.28
CA LEU A 145 -0.56 16.70 -3.71
C LEU A 145 -0.26 17.35 -5.06
N GLN A 146 0.99 17.81 -5.26
CA GLN A 146 1.42 18.39 -6.52
C GLN A 146 1.44 17.38 -7.67
N ARG A 147 1.85 16.14 -7.38
CA ARG A 147 1.82 15.07 -8.39
C ARG A 147 0.39 14.82 -8.84
N GLY A 148 -0.55 14.69 -7.90
CA GLY A 148 -1.96 14.52 -8.22
C GLY A 148 -2.55 15.68 -9.01
N GLN A 149 -2.19 16.92 -8.67
CA GLN A 149 -2.57 18.09 -9.46
C GLN A 149 -1.97 18.04 -10.87
N GLY A 150 -0.69 17.68 -11.00
CA GLY A 150 0.04 17.64 -12.26
C GLY A 150 -0.45 16.55 -13.23
N THR A 151 -1.00 15.45 -12.71
CA THR A 151 -1.64 14.40 -13.53
C THR A 151 -3.14 14.59 -13.71
N GLY A 152 -3.71 15.65 -13.13
CA GLY A 152 -5.13 15.97 -13.26
C GLY A 152 -6.04 14.96 -12.57
N LEU A 153 -5.60 14.40 -11.43
CA LEU A 153 -6.41 13.44 -10.69
C LEU A 153 -7.77 14.05 -10.32
N PRO A 154 -8.88 13.30 -10.47
CA PRO A 154 -10.16 13.71 -9.93
C PRO A 154 -10.11 13.78 -8.41
N SER A 155 -11.02 14.55 -7.81
CA SER A 155 -11.18 14.57 -6.36
C SER A 155 -11.67 13.21 -5.84
N GLY A 156 -11.45 12.93 -4.56
CA GLY A 156 -11.98 11.72 -3.95
C GLY A 156 -13.51 11.67 -3.93
N GLU A 157 -14.16 12.81 -3.73
CA GLU A 157 -15.62 12.95 -3.81
C GLU A 157 -16.14 12.67 -5.24
N ALA A 158 -15.43 13.12 -6.28
CA ALA A 158 -15.79 12.82 -7.66
C ALA A 158 -15.69 11.32 -7.96
N ILE A 159 -14.63 10.65 -7.53
CA ILE A 159 -14.54 9.19 -7.66
C ILE A 159 -15.64 8.50 -6.85
N ALA A 160 -15.88 8.91 -5.61
CA ALA A 160 -16.93 8.32 -4.76
C ALA A 160 -18.28 8.34 -5.48
N ARG A 161 -18.68 9.49 -6.03
CA ARG A 161 -19.92 9.60 -6.83
C ARG A 161 -19.89 8.73 -8.07
N ALA A 162 -18.79 8.69 -8.82
CA ALA A 162 -18.66 7.90 -10.03
C ALA A 162 -18.79 6.39 -9.78
N ILE A 163 -18.32 5.91 -8.62
CA ILE A 163 -18.41 4.49 -8.25
C ILE A 163 -19.69 4.14 -7.47
N GLY A 164 -20.52 5.13 -7.14
CA GLY A 164 -21.73 4.98 -6.33
C GLY A 164 -21.50 4.84 -4.83
N ALA A 165 -20.30 5.19 -4.34
CA ALA A 165 -19.99 5.28 -2.93
C ALA A 165 -20.53 6.59 -2.32
N THR A 166 -20.77 6.60 -1.01
CA THR A 166 -21.17 7.83 -0.30
C THR A 166 -19.93 8.69 -0.02
N PRO A 167 -19.83 9.92 -0.55
CA PRO A 167 -18.69 10.80 -0.28
C PRO A 167 -18.56 11.11 1.22
N LEU A 168 -17.33 11.27 1.71
CA LEU A 168 -17.10 11.77 3.06
C LEU A 168 -17.71 13.18 3.23
N THR A 169 -18.29 13.40 4.40
CA THR A 169 -18.77 14.73 4.79
C THR A 169 -17.60 15.66 5.10
N ARG A 170 -17.82 16.98 5.05
CA ARG A 170 -16.83 17.99 5.49
C ARG A 170 -16.28 17.72 6.90
N LYS A 171 -17.15 17.26 7.81
CA LYS A 171 -16.78 16.91 9.18
C LYS A 171 -15.84 15.70 9.24
N GLU A 172 -16.09 14.68 8.41
CA GLU A 172 -15.24 13.48 8.32
C GLU A 172 -13.88 13.80 7.69
N LEU A 173 -13.88 14.63 6.64
CA LEU A 173 -12.66 15.13 5.99
C LEU A 173 -11.78 15.90 6.97
N ALA A 174 -12.38 16.73 7.83
CA ALA A 174 -11.70 17.50 8.86
C ALA A 174 -10.57 18.39 8.32
N LEU A 175 -10.76 18.96 7.12
CA LEU A 175 -9.83 19.90 6.49
C LEU A 175 -10.24 21.33 6.84
N ALA A 176 -9.51 21.96 7.74
CA ALA A 176 -9.72 23.36 8.07
C ALA A 176 -9.35 24.23 6.86
N GLU A 177 -10.16 25.26 6.60
CA GLU A 177 -9.89 26.31 5.59
C GLU A 177 -9.76 25.80 4.13
N TRP A 178 -10.29 24.61 3.82
CA TRP A 178 -10.35 24.07 2.46
C TRP A 178 -11.78 24.03 1.92
N ASP A 179 -12.07 24.90 0.94
CA ASP A 179 -13.41 25.04 0.34
C ASP A 179 -13.61 24.20 -0.93
N GLY A 180 -12.55 23.60 -1.48
CA GLY A 180 -12.63 22.73 -2.67
C GLY A 180 -13.04 21.29 -2.37
N GLU A 181 -13.21 20.47 -3.41
CA GLU A 181 -13.20 19.01 -3.23
C GLU A 181 -11.79 18.52 -2.89
N THR A 182 -11.70 17.34 -2.29
CA THR A 182 -10.48 16.88 -1.66
C THR A 182 -9.56 16.17 -2.67
N PRO A 183 -8.26 16.52 -2.74
CA PRO A 183 -7.29 15.78 -3.54
C PRO A 183 -7.34 14.28 -3.24
N LEU A 184 -7.35 13.44 -4.28
CA LEU A 184 -7.63 12.00 -4.16
C LEU A 184 -6.82 11.29 -3.08
N TRP A 185 -5.50 11.50 -3.06
CA TRP A 185 -4.62 10.87 -2.08
C TRP A 185 -5.03 11.21 -0.64
N LEU A 186 -5.29 12.49 -0.35
CA LEU A 186 -5.72 12.94 0.97
C LEU A 186 -7.10 12.39 1.33
N TYR A 187 -8.04 12.39 0.38
CA TYR A 187 -9.36 11.81 0.59
C TYR A 187 -9.26 10.33 1.00
N ILE A 188 -8.43 9.54 0.30
CA ILE A 188 -8.24 8.11 0.59
C ILE A 188 -7.68 7.89 1.99
N LEU A 189 -6.73 8.72 2.44
CA LEU A 189 -6.21 8.65 3.80
C LEU A 189 -7.28 8.99 4.85
N ARG A 190 -8.09 10.03 4.61
CA ARG A 190 -9.21 10.38 5.50
C ARG A 190 -10.30 9.31 5.50
N GLU A 191 -10.57 8.72 4.36
CA GLU A 191 -11.55 7.64 4.20
C GLU A 191 -11.15 6.41 5.00
N ALA A 192 -9.88 5.99 4.90
CA ALA A 192 -9.34 4.91 5.69
C ALA A 192 -9.41 5.20 7.20
N ALA A 193 -9.09 6.44 7.62
CA ALA A 193 -9.19 6.86 9.01
C ALA A 193 -10.62 6.74 9.57
N VAL A 194 -11.60 7.25 8.81
CA VAL A 194 -12.99 7.40 9.26
C VAL A 194 -13.79 6.10 9.14
N ARG A 195 -13.59 5.35 8.05
CA ARG A 195 -14.38 4.15 7.73
C ARG A 195 -13.68 2.86 8.17
N GLY A 196 -12.35 2.88 8.24
CA GLY A 196 -11.52 1.71 8.52
C GLY A 196 -10.67 1.81 9.78
N ASN A 197 -10.84 2.87 10.60
CA ASN A 197 -9.98 3.17 11.75
C ASN A 197 -8.48 3.23 11.41
N GLY A 198 -8.14 3.50 10.15
CA GLY A 198 -6.77 3.49 9.63
C GLY A 198 -6.14 2.11 9.44
N GLU A 199 -6.89 1.02 9.65
CA GLU A 199 -6.38 -0.35 9.49
C GLU A 199 -6.50 -0.87 8.05
N ARG A 200 -7.39 -0.27 7.25
CA ARG A 200 -7.67 -0.66 5.86
C ARG A 200 -8.15 0.53 5.04
N LEU A 201 -8.01 0.44 3.72
CA LEU A 201 -8.57 1.41 2.79
C LEU A 201 -10.11 1.38 2.82
N GLY A 202 -10.70 2.55 2.58
CA GLY A 202 -12.14 2.67 2.39
C GLY A 202 -12.59 2.27 0.99
N GLU A 203 -13.83 2.58 0.64
CA GLU A 203 -14.45 2.11 -0.59
C GLU A 203 -13.77 2.68 -1.83
N VAL A 204 -13.44 3.97 -1.86
CA VAL A 204 -12.76 4.61 -2.99
C VAL A 204 -11.35 4.06 -3.16
N GLY A 205 -10.52 4.16 -2.12
CA GLY A 205 -9.12 3.71 -2.20
C GLY A 205 -9.01 2.20 -2.43
N GLY A 206 -9.84 1.43 -1.72
CA GLY A 206 -9.86 -0.02 -1.83
C GLY A 206 -10.31 -0.51 -3.20
N ARG A 207 -11.33 0.12 -3.81
CA ARG A 207 -11.80 -0.21 -5.16
C ARG A 207 -10.70 -0.03 -6.20
N ILE A 208 -10.04 1.13 -6.19
CA ILE A 208 -8.95 1.44 -7.13
C ILE A 208 -7.83 0.39 -7.01
N VAL A 209 -7.37 0.12 -5.78
CA VAL A 209 -6.25 -0.80 -5.56
C VAL A 209 -6.62 -2.25 -5.91
N ALA A 210 -7.80 -2.70 -5.47
CA ALA A 210 -8.23 -4.08 -5.69
C ALA A 210 -8.44 -4.38 -7.17
N GLU A 211 -9.14 -3.51 -7.91
CA GLU A 211 -9.42 -3.75 -9.31
C GLU A 211 -8.16 -3.74 -10.16
N VAL A 212 -7.24 -2.80 -9.92
CA VAL A 212 -5.98 -2.73 -10.68
C VAL A 212 -5.11 -3.95 -10.42
N LEU A 213 -4.89 -4.33 -9.15
CA LEU A 213 -4.03 -5.47 -8.84
C LEU A 213 -4.61 -6.81 -9.32
N VAL A 214 -5.91 -7.03 -9.11
CA VAL A 214 -6.55 -8.27 -9.58
C VAL A 214 -6.50 -8.35 -11.10
N GLU A 215 -6.83 -7.27 -11.80
CA GLU A 215 -6.94 -7.30 -13.25
C GLU A 215 -5.57 -7.40 -13.94
N ILE A 216 -4.52 -6.80 -13.37
CA ILE A 216 -3.14 -6.99 -13.86
C ILE A 216 -2.72 -8.46 -13.71
N VAL A 217 -2.94 -9.08 -12.54
CA VAL A 217 -2.60 -10.50 -12.36
C VAL A 217 -3.43 -11.38 -13.28
N ARG A 218 -4.71 -11.07 -13.48
CA ARG A 218 -5.61 -11.84 -14.35
C ARG A 218 -5.21 -11.80 -15.83
N ASN A 219 -4.71 -10.67 -16.31
CA ASN A 219 -4.31 -10.48 -17.71
C ASN A 219 -2.83 -10.76 -17.97
N ASP A 220 -2.03 -11.05 -16.93
CA ASP A 220 -0.64 -11.49 -17.10
C ASP A 220 -0.60 -12.94 -17.65
N PRO A 221 -0.04 -13.16 -18.87
CA PRO A 221 0.05 -14.48 -19.47
C PRO A 221 0.94 -15.46 -18.72
N GLU A 222 1.81 -15.00 -17.82
CA GLU A 222 2.63 -15.85 -16.95
C GLU A 222 1.97 -16.10 -15.58
N SER A 223 0.79 -15.52 -15.31
CA SER A 223 0.15 -15.66 -14.01
C SER A 223 -0.37 -17.06 -13.72
N TYR A 224 -0.45 -17.41 -12.44
CA TYR A 224 -1.10 -18.66 -12.04
C TYR A 224 -2.60 -18.64 -12.40
N LEU A 225 -3.26 -17.47 -12.40
CA LEU A 225 -4.66 -17.35 -12.82
C LEU A 225 -4.87 -17.65 -14.31
N ALA A 226 -3.92 -17.30 -15.18
CA ALA A 226 -4.01 -17.59 -16.61
C ALA A 226 -3.61 -19.05 -16.94
N ASN A 227 -2.60 -19.59 -16.26
CA ASN A 227 -2.00 -20.89 -16.62
C ASN A 227 -2.55 -22.07 -15.81
N ASN A 228 -2.90 -21.87 -14.54
CA ASN A 228 -3.40 -22.90 -13.66
C ASN A 228 -4.25 -22.29 -12.52
N PRO A 229 -5.53 -21.92 -12.78
CA PRO A 229 -6.36 -21.21 -11.81
C PRO A 229 -6.60 -21.95 -10.49
N SER A 230 -6.43 -23.27 -10.47
CA SER A 230 -6.56 -24.12 -9.28
C SER A 230 -5.23 -24.36 -8.56
N TRP A 231 -4.13 -23.80 -9.07
CA TRP A 231 -2.82 -23.87 -8.43
C TRP A 231 -2.87 -23.31 -7.00
N GLN A 232 -2.11 -23.94 -6.11
CA GLN A 232 -1.94 -23.49 -4.73
C GLN A 232 -0.43 -23.45 -4.38
N PRO A 233 -0.03 -22.60 -3.42
CA PRO A 233 1.34 -22.52 -2.94
C PRO A 233 1.89 -23.90 -2.54
N THR A 234 3.12 -24.16 -2.99
CA THR A 234 3.79 -25.45 -2.80
C THR A 234 4.88 -25.39 -1.73
N LEU A 235 5.28 -24.19 -1.32
CA LEU A 235 6.23 -23.99 -0.24
C LEU A 235 5.57 -24.26 1.13
N PRO A 236 6.35 -24.70 2.14
CA PRO A 236 5.87 -24.82 3.50
C PRO A 236 5.25 -23.52 4.02
N SER A 237 4.26 -23.65 4.90
CA SER A 237 3.61 -22.53 5.57
C SER A 237 3.63 -22.73 7.08
N HIS A 238 3.67 -21.63 7.84
CA HIS A 238 3.62 -21.69 9.31
C HIS A 238 2.24 -22.08 9.85
N GLN A 239 1.20 -22.09 9.00
CA GLN A 239 -0.16 -22.46 9.37
C GLN A 239 -0.82 -23.24 8.24
N ALA A 240 -1.18 -24.50 8.51
CA ALA A 240 -1.80 -25.39 7.55
C ALA A 240 -3.04 -24.76 6.89
N GLY A 241 -3.12 -24.89 5.56
CA GLY A 241 -4.22 -24.36 4.75
C GLY A 241 -4.14 -22.86 4.47
N THR A 242 -3.07 -22.17 4.88
CA THR A 242 -2.86 -20.74 4.58
C THR A 242 -1.45 -20.49 4.07
N PHE A 243 -1.28 -19.50 3.19
CA PHE A 243 0.04 -19.07 2.72
C PHE A 243 0.09 -17.55 2.61
N LYS A 244 1.06 -16.95 3.29
CA LYS A 244 1.19 -15.51 3.52
C LYS A 244 2.59 -15.03 3.16
N ILE A 245 2.80 -13.71 3.08
CA ILE A 245 4.13 -13.15 2.77
C ILE A 245 5.22 -13.63 3.73
N ARG A 246 4.86 -13.82 5.01
CA ARG A 246 5.79 -14.32 6.03
C ARG A 246 6.38 -15.68 5.69
N ASP A 247 5.63 -16.53 4.98
CA ASP A 247 6.07 -17.88 4.58
C ASP A 247 7.10 -17.85 3.44
N LEU A 248 7.18 -16.73 2.69
CA LEU A 248 8.23 -16.48 1.70
C LEU A 248 9.51 -15.89 2.31
N LEU A 249 9.36 -15.06 3.35
CA LEU A 249 10.46 -14.29 3.93
C LEU A 249 11.15 -15.01 5.10
N VAL A 250 10.39 -15.82 5.82
CA VAL A 250 10.88 -16.69 6.88
C VAL A 250 10.45 -18.09 6.48
N LEU A 251 11.39 -18.93 6.05
CA LEU A 251 11.02 -20.27 5.59
C LEU A 251 10.45 -21.07 6.77
N ALA A 252 9.23 -21.55 6.62
CA ALA A 252 8.67 -22.51 7.56
C ALA A 252 9.49 -23.82 7.46
N THR A 253 9.94 -24.31 8.61
CA THR A 253 10.68 -25.57 8.76
C THR A 253 9.74 -26.72 9.05
#